data_AF-A0A485AQK4-F1
#
_entry.id   AF-A0A485AQK4-F1
#
_cell.length_a   1.000
_cell.length_b   1.000
_cell.length_c   1.000
_cell.angle_alpha   90.00
_cell.angle_beta   90.00
_cell.angle_gamma   90.00
#
_symmetry.space_group_name_H-M   'P 1'
#
loop_
_entity.id
_entity.type
_entity.pdbx_description
1 polymer ?
#
loop_
_entity_poly.entity_id
_entity_poly.type
_entity_poly.pdbx_seq_one_letter_code
_entity_poly.pdbx_strand_id
1 'polypeptide(L)'
;MVKAVSTSIAATVMGFQHFDPSLNIAGVIVNRVNSDSHFQLLKSAIERYCNLPVLGYVPRVEGVSLPERHLGLVTARESTLDSQPWLDFAAGLERTLDIDRLLALSELAQLPAGEWPADPLYGDGLTLALADDEAFNFYYPDNLALLERARSHDCSF
;
A
#
# COMPACT_ATOMS: atom_id res chain seq x y z
N MET A 1 -10.44 -15.63 -1.03
CA MET A 1 -11.40 -16.63 -0.49
C MET A 1 -12.41 -15.92 0.40
N VAL A 2 -13.53 -15.42 -0.15
CA VAL A 2 -14.59 -14.71 0.61
C VAL A 2 -15.98 -15.21 0.16
N LYS A 3 -16.18 -16.54 0.11
CA LYS A 3 -17.47 -17.15 -0.28
C LYS A 3 -18.33 -17.60 0.92
N ALA A 4 -17.78 -17.60 2.14
CA ALA A 4 -18.48 -18.04 3.35
C ALA A 4 -18.08 -17.25 4.61
N VAL A 5 -17.56 -16.03 4.43
CA VAL A 5 -17.18 -15.17 5.55
C VAL A 5 -18.38 -14.28 5.85
N SER A 6 -18.94 -14.44 7.05
CA SER A 6 -20.00 -13.60 7.59
C SER A 6 -19.46 -12.88 8.83
N THR A 7 -19.67 -13.43 10.02
CA THR A 7 -19.18 -12.87 11.28
C THR A 7 -17.69 -13.14 11.51
N SER A 8 -17.11 -14.16 10.87
CA SER A 8 -15.69 -14.53 11.07
C SER A 8 -14.70 -13.45 10.65
N ILE A 9 -15.09 -12.49 9.79
CA ILE A 9 -14.25 -11.32 9.48
C ILE A 9 -13.93 -10.50 10.74
N ALA A 10 -14.90 -10.39 11.67
CA ALA A 10 -14.71 -9.67 12.90
C ALA A 10 -13.70 -10.38 13.81
N ALA A 11 -13.67 -11.73 13.81
CA ALA A 11 -12.66 -12.47 14.54
C ALA A 11 -11.24 -12.19 14.01
N THR A 12 -11.07 -12.06 12.69
CA THR A 12 -9.79 -11.67 12.08
C THR A 12 -9.38 -10.26 12.50
N VAL A 13 -10.30 -9.28 12.41
CA VAL A 13 -10.02 -7.89 12.80
C VAL A 13 -9.70 -7.78 14.29
N MET A 14 -10.48 -8.45 15.15
CA MET A 14 -10.18 -8.54 16.58
C MET A 14 -8.83 -9.19 16.83
N GLY A 15 -8.46 -10.21 16.05
CA GLY A 15 -7.13 -10.81 16.10
C GLY A 15 -6.02 -9.79 15.93
N PHE A 16 -6.12 -8.92 14.91
CA PHE A 16 -5.14 -7.84 14.71
C PHE A 16 -5.16 -6.81 15.86
N GLN A 17 -6.33 -6.42 16.36
CA GLN A 17 -6.45 -5.49 17.50
C GLN A 17 -5.77 -6.02 18.77
N HIS A 18 -5.89 -7.34 19.04
CA HIS A 18 -5.34 -7.95 20.26
C HIS A 18 -3.90 -8.42 20.09
N PHE A 19 -3.47 -8.73 18.88
CA PHE A 19 -2.13 -9.19 18.60
C PHE A 19 -1.08 -8.09 18.83
N ASP A 20 -1.37 -6.87 18.40
CA ASP A 20 -0.55 -5.69 18.68
C ASP A 20 -1.41 -4.55 19.24
N PRO A 21 -1.52 -4.43 20.57
CA PRO A 21 -2.29 -3.36 21.21
C PRO A 21 -1.74 -1.95 20.96
N SER A 22 -0.50 -1.82 20.47
CA SER A 22 0.11 -0.52 20.15
C SER A 22 -0.30 -0.03 18.76
N LEU A 23 -0.82 -0.92 17.90
CA LEU A 23 -1.25 -0.58 16.56
C LEU A 23 -2.57 0.19 16.59
N ASN A 24 -2.56 1.42 16.08
CA ASN A 24 -3.76 2.21 15.91
C ASN A 24 -4.47 1.84 14.58
N ILE A 25 -5.42 0.91 14.65
CA ILE A 25 -6.23 0.54 13.48
C ILE A 25 -7.30 1.63 13.26
N ALA A 26 -7.12 2.47 12.25
CA ALA A 26 -8.02 3.60 11.97
C ALA A 26 -9.35 3.19 11.31
N GLY A 27 -9.39 2.06 10.61
CA GLY A 27 -10.58 1.58 9.92
C GLY A 27 -10.31 0.33 9.09
N VAL A 28 -11.37 -0.23 8.49
CA VAL A 28 -11.29 -1.46 7.70
C VAL A 28 -11.87 -1.23 6.30
N ILE A 29 -11.15 -1.68 5.28
CA ILE A 29 -11.65 -1.82 3.91
C ILE A 29 -11.76 -3.32 3.60
N VAL A 30 -12.92 -3.76 3.14
CA VAL A 30 -13.17 -5.18 2.87
C VAL A 30 -12.89 -5.49 1.39
N ASN A 31 -11.96 -6.40 1.12
CA ASN A 31 -11.60 -6.75 -0.26
C ASN A 31 -12.42 -7.93 -0.82
N ARG A 32 -12.67 -7.92 -2.14
CA ARG A 32 -13.33 -8.97 -2.93
C ARG A 32 -14.76 -9.29 -2.47
N VAL A 33 -15.57 -8.26 -2.25
CA VAL A 33 -16.98 -8.42 -1.89
C VAL A 33 -17.83 -8.64 -3.15
N ASN A 34 -18.80 -9.56 -3.06
CA ASN A 34 -19.60 -10.00 -4.21
C ASN A 34 -20.93 -9.23 -4.38
N SER A 35 -21.45 -8.60 -3.32
CA SER A 35 -22.71 -7.85 -3.36
C SER A 35 -22.81 -6.85 -2.21
N ASP A 36 -23.65 -5.82 -2.35
CA ASP A 36 -23.94 -4.87 -1.26
C ASP A 36 -24.52 -5.56 -0.02
N SER A 37 -25.39 -6.55 -0.20
CA SER A 37 -25.96 -7.31 0.92
C SER A 37 -24.89 -8.05 1.72
N HIS A 38 -23.88 -8.60 1.03
CA HIS A 38 -22.74 -9.23 1.67
C HIS A 38 -21.88 -8.19 2.38
N PHE A 39 -21.63 -7.04 1.75
CA PHE A 39 -20.91 -5.93 2.37
C PHE A 39 -21.57 -5.48 3.68
N GLN A 40 -22.89 -5.24 3.68
CA GLN A 40 -23.60 -4.78 4.88
C GLN A 40 -23.51 -5.76 6.04
N LEU A 41 -23.52 -7.07 5.74
CA LEU A 41 -23.32 -8.10 6.76
C LEU A 41 -21.91 -8.02 7.36
N LEU A 42 -20.88 -7.90 6.51
CA LEU A 42 -19.49 -7.79 6.95
C LEU A 42 -19.27 -6.50 7.75
N LYS A 43 -19.77 -5.38 7.25
CA LYS A 43 -19.74 -4.07 7.89
C LYS A 43 -20.35 -4.14 9.29
N SER A 44 -21.57 -4.65 9.39
CA SER A 44 -22.28 -4.79 10.65
C SER A 44 -21.51 -5.66 11.66
N ALA A 45 -20.88 -6.74 11.21
CA ALA A 45 -20.08 -7.58 12.09
C ALA A 45 -18.83 -6.84 12.61
N ILE A 46 -18.09 -6.15 11.74
CA ILE A 46 -16.88 -5.43 12.11
C ILE A 46 -17.22 -4.27 13.08
N GLU A 47 -18.19 -3.43 12.72
CA GLU A 47 -18.57 -2.27 13.54
C GLU A 47 -19.10 -2.72 14.90
N ARG A 48 -19.91 -3.78 14.95
CA ARG A 48 -20.48 -4.28 16.21
C ARG A 48 -19.46 -4.91 17.14
N TYR A 49 -18.55 -5.73 16.63
CA TYR A 49 -17.65 -6.54 17.48
C TYR A 49 -16.26 -5.94 17.65
N CYS A 50 -15.80 -5.14 16.70
CA CYS A 50 -14.45 -4.56 16.71
C CYS A 50 -14.44 -3.07 17.07
N ASN A 51 -15.62 -2.41 17.04
CA ASN A 51 -15.77 -0.97 17.25
C ASN A 51 -14.86 -0.13 16.33
N LEU A 52 -14.72 -0.57 15.08
CA LEU A 52 -13.92 0.09 14.04
C LEU A 52 -14.81 0.51 12.87
N PRO A 53 -14.58 1.69 12.28
CA PRO A 53 -15.33 2.12 11.12
C PRO A 53 -14.95 1.25 9.90
N VAL A 54 -15.96 0.87 9.12
CA VAL A 54 -15.72 0.24 7.81
C VAL A 54 -15.83 1.30 6.74
N LEU A 55 -14.69 1.57 6.09
CA LEU A 55 -14.53 2.63 5.10
C LEU A 55 -15.06 2.25 3.73
N GLY A 56 -15.52 1.01 3.56
CA GLY A 56 -16.10 0.54 2.31
C GLY A 56 -15.57 -0.82 1.89
N TYR A 57 -15.71 -1.14 0.61
CA TYR A 57 -15.25 -2.39 0.06
C TYR A 57 -14.66 -2.24 -1.35
N VAL A 58 -13.82 -3.21 -1.71
CA VAL A 58 -13.34 -3.40 -3.07
C VAL A 58 -14.19 -4.51 -3.71
N PRO A 59 -14.96 -4.22 -4.78
CA PRO A 59 -15.73 -5.24 -5.47
C PRO A 59 -14.79 -6.25 -6.15
N ARG A 60 -15.32 -7.44 -6.42
CA ARG A 60 -14.61 -8.36 -7.31
C ARG A 60 -14.66 -7.81 -8.75
N VAL A 61 -13.51 -7.47 -9.32
CA VAL A 61 -13.39 -6.99 -10.70
C VAL A 61 -12.62 -8.00 -11.54
N GLU A 62 -13.17 -8.30 -12.72
CA GLU A 62 -12.51 -9.12 -13.73
C GLU A 62 -11.82 -8.21 -14.74
N GLY A 63 -10.64 -8.60 -15.24
CA GLY A 63 -9.88 -7.80 -16.22
C GLY A 63 -8.89 -6.78 -15.62
N VAL A 64 -8.92 -6.55 -14.30
CA VAL A 64 -7.88 -5.80 -13.60
C VAL A 64 -7.01 -6.78 -12.81
N SER A 65 -5.81 -7.06 -13.32
CA SER A 65 -4.79 -7.84 -12.63
C SER A 65 -3.45 -7.09 -12.65
N LEU A 66 -2.74 -7.15 -11.54
CA LEU A 66 -1.33 -6.79 -11.50
C LEU A 66 -0.54 -8.01 -12.01
N PRO A 67 0.13 -7.92 -13.16
CA PRO A 67 0.94 -9.04 -13.63
C PRO A 67 2.07 -9.30 -12.64
N GLU A 68 2.17 -10.55 -12.19
CA GLU A 68 3.25 -11.04 -11.36
C GLU A 68 4.29 -11.71 -12.26
N ARG A 69 5.56 -11.45 -11.99
CA ARG A 69 6.70 -12.25 -12.46
C ARG A 69 7.19 -13.09 -11.29
N HIS A 70 7.97 -14.14 -11.58
CA HIS A 70 8.34 -15.19 -10.63
C HIS A 70 8.94 -14.69 -9.29
N LEU A 71 9.38 -13.43 -9.18
CA LEU A 71 9.93 -12.82 -7.97
C LEU A 71 9.48 -11.36 -7.73
N GLY A 72 8.37 -10.89 -8.32
CA GLY A 72 7.91 -9.52 -8.05
C GLY A 72 6.77 -9.04 -8.93
N LEU A 73 6.29 -7.84 -8.64
CA LEU A 73 5.32 -7.16 -9.50
C LEU A 73 6.04 -6.58 -10.73
N VAL A 74 5.36 -6.55 -11.88
CA VAL A 74 5.80 -5.73 -13.01
C VAL A 74 5.69 -4.27 -12.56
N THR A 75 6.77 -3.49 -12.74
CA THR A 75 6.77 -2.10 -12.30
C THR A 75 5.87 -1.24 -13.17
N ALA A 76 5.51 -0.04 -12.68
CA ALA A 76 4.74 0.91 -13.47
C ALA A 76 5.47 1.33 -14.77
N ARG A 77 6.81 1.33 -14.79
CA ARG A 77 7.61 1.66 -15.99
C ARG A 77 7.55 0.57 -17.06
N GLU A 78 7.35 -0.68 -16.65
CA GLU A 78 7.24 -1.84 -17.55
C GLU A 78 5.79 -2.15 -17.94
N SER A 79 4.83 -1.54 -17.25
CA SER A 79 3.41 -1.80 -17.42
C SER A 79 2.82 -0.96 -18.56
N THR A 80 2.68 -1.57 -19.74
CA THR A 80 1.83 -1.08 -20.84
C THR A 80 0.36 -1.47 -20.59
N LEU A 81 -0.14 -1.20 -19.38
CA LEU A 81 -1.51 -1.54 -19.02
C LEU A 81 -2.49 -0.71 -19.84
N ASP A 82 -3.52 -1.36 -20.38
CA ASP A 82 -4.68 -0.66 -20.93
C ASP A 82 -5.27 0.20 -19.81
N SER A 83 -5.27 1.51 -20.01
CA SER A 83 -5.68 2.47 -18.99
C SER A 83 -7.18 2.39 -18.69
N GLN A 84 -8.02 1.94 -19.63
CA GLN A 84 -9.47 2.04 -19.47
C GLN A 84 -10.03 1.12 -18.37
N PRO A 85 -9.69 -0.19 -18.30
CA PRO A 85 -10.12 -1.04 -17.20
C PRO A 85 -9.71 -0.53 -15.81
N TRP A 86 -8.55 0.10 -15.70
CA TRP A 86 -8.06 0.70 -14.45
C TRP A 86 -8.83 1.97 -14.08
N LEU A 87 -9.16 2.81 -15.05
CA LEU A 87 -10.01 4.00 -14.84
C LEU A 87 -11.42 3.60 -14.40
N ASP A 88 -12.01 2.60 -15.05
CA ASP A 88 -13.33 2.07 -14.69
C ASP A 88 -13.32 1.47 -13.28
N PHE A 89 -12.24 0.77 -12.93
CA PHE A 89 -12.04 0.25 -11.58
C PHE A 89 -11.92 1.36 -10.53
N ALA A 90 -11.13 2.41 -10.80
CA ALA A 90 -10.99 3.56 -9.92
C ALA A 90 -12.34 4.28 -9.70
N ALA A 91 -13.12 4.50 -10.76
CA ALA A 91 -14.46 5.05 -10.66
C ALA A 91 -15.42 4.13 -9.87
N GLY A 92 -15.23 2.81 -9.98
CA GLY A 92 -15.93 1.84 -9.14
C GLY A 92 -15.59 1.98 -7.66
N LEU A 93 -14.31 2.14 -7.33
CA LEU A 93 -13.84 2.32 -5.95
C LEU A 93 -14.37 3.60 -5.32
N GLU A 94 -14.44 4.70 -6.05
CA GLU A 94 -14.99 5.98 -5.55
C GLU A 94 -16.46 5.83 -5.10
N ARG A 95 -17.19 4.88 -5.66
CA ARG A 95 -18.58 4.58 -5.28
C ARG A 95 -18.70 3.62 -4.10
N THR A 96 -17.68 2.82 -3.81
CA THR A 96 -17.73 1.76 -2.80
C THR A 96 -16.84 2.02 -1.60
N LEU A 97 -15.98 3.04 -1.66
CA LEU A 97 -15.10 3.50 -0.60
C LEU A 97 -15.43 4.94 -0.21
N ASP A 98 -15.40 5.20 1.10
CA ASP A 98 -15.42 6.54 1.67
C ASP A 98 -14.00 7.12 1.62
N ILE A 99 -13.63 7.66 0.46
CA ILE A 99 -12.29 8.20 0.19
C ILE A 99 -12.01 9.42 1.08
N ASP A 100 -12.99 10.29 1.29
CA ASP A 100 -12.84 11.47 2.14
C ASP A 100 -12.53 11.06 3.58
N ARG A 101 -13.24 10.05 4.11
CA ARG A 101 -12.96 9.54 5.46
C ARG A 101 -11.62 8.85 5.54
N LEU A 102 -11.22 8.09 4.51
CA LEU A 102 -9.90 7.47 4.45
C LEU A 102 -8.79 8.54 4.51
N LEU A 103 -8.91 9.60 3.72
CA LEU A 103 -7.95 10.71 3.70
C LEU A 103 -7.88 11.40 5.07
N ALA A 104 -9.03 11.73 5.66
CA ALA A 104 -9.09 12.35 6.98
C ALA A 104 -8.50 11.49 8.10
N LEU A 105 -8.58 10.16 7.99
CA LEU A 105 -7.96 9.22 8.93
C LEU A 105 -6.46 9.00 8.69
N SER A 106 -5.98 9.34 7.50
CA SER A 106 -4.57 9.18 7.11
C SER A 106 -3.71 10.43 7.36
N GLU A 107 -4.33 11.54 7.76
CA GLU A 107 -3.60 12.76 8.07
C GLU A 107 -2.70 12.59 9.30
N LEU A 108 -1.41 12.85 9.09
CA LEU A 108 -0.42 12.90 10.16
C LEU A 108 -0.12 14.37 10.48
N ALA A 109 -0.36 14.77 11.74
CA ALA A 109 -0.04 16.12 12.19
C ALA A 109 1.47 16.43 12.10
N GLN A 110 2.30 15.41 12.29
CA GLN A 110 3.73 15.48 12.09
C GLN A 110 4.19 14.14 11.51
N LEU A 111 4.97 14.19 10.42
CA LEU A 111 5.62 12.99 9.89
C LEU A 111 6.63 12.47 10.94
N PRO A 112 6.72 11.15 11.15
CA PRO A 112 7.75 10.60 11.99
C PRO A 112 9.11 11.00 11.43
N ALA A 113 9.98 11.53 12.29
CA ALA A 113 11.35 11.81 11.92
C ALA A 113 12.07 10.47 11.73
N GLY A 114 12.49 10.17 10.51
CA GLY A 114 13.43 9.09 10.27
C GLY A 114 14.81 9.46 10.81
N GLU A 115 15.52 8.50 11.41
CA GLU A 115 16.93 8.67 11.73
C GLU A 115 17.77 8.15 10.56
N TRP A 116 18.72 8.96 10.11
CA TRP A 116 19.74 8.46 9.20
C TRP A 116 20.70 7.56 9.97
N PRO A 117 21.22 6.49 9.35
CA PRO A 117 22.33 5.75 9.93
C PRO A 117 23.53 6.69 10.14
N ALA A 118 24.40 6.31 11.09
CA ALA A 118 25.64 7.03 11.36
C ALA A 118 26.44 7.25 10.06
N ASP A 119 27.21 8.35 10.00
CA ASP A 119 27.86 8.77 8.75
C ASP A 119 28.62 7.61 8.11
N PRO A 120 28.29 7.26 6.86
CA PRO A 120 28.94 6.17 6.16
C PRO A 120 30.43 6.48 6.00
N LEU A 121 31.27 5.44 6.02
CA LEU A 121 32.68 5.59 5.66
C LEU A 121 32.77 6.19 4.25
N TYR A 122 33.34 7.39 4.16
CA TYR A 122 33.51 8.10 2.90
C TYR A 122 34.55 7.38 2.04
N GLY A 123 34.17 7.04 0.80
CA GLY A 123 35.09 6.62 -0.23
C GLY A 123 35.52 7.84 -1.04
N ASP A 124 36.63 8.46 -0.69
CA ASP A 124 37.13 9.63 -1.41
C ASP A 124 37.60 9.26 -2.82
N GLY A 125 37.19 10.04 -3.82
CA GLY A 125 37.62 9.89 -5.21
C GLY A 125 37.03 8.70 -5.96
N LEU A 126 35.97 8.06 -5.44
CA LEU A 126 35.28 6.96 -6.13
C LEU A 126 34.18 7.49 -7.05
N THR A 127 34.22 7.09 -8.31
CA THR A 127 33.11 7.27 -9.26
C THR A 127 32.18 6.07 -9.19
N LEU A 128 30.89 6.31 -8.93
CA LEU A 128 29.85 5.30 -8.98
C LEU A 128 29.01 5.48 -10.24
N ALA A 129 28.78 4.40 -10.99
CA ALA A 129 27.81 4.37 -12.08
C ALA A 129 26.58 3.56 -11.66
N LEU A 130 25.39 4.06 -11.98
CA LEU A 130 24.12 3.37 -11.80
C LEU A 130 23.58 2.99 -13.18
N ALA A 131 23.26 1.71 -13.38
CA ALA A 131 22.44 1.32 -14.53
C ALA A 131 21.01 1.80 -14.28
N ASP A 132 20.37 2.49 -15.22
CA ASP A 132 18.95 2.86 -15.13
C ASP A 132 18.30 2.58 -16.48
N ASP A 133 17.77 1.38 -16.61
CA ASP A 133 17.11 0.91 -17.83
C ASP A 133 15.94 -0.04 -17.51
N GLU A 134 15.27 -0.57 -18.53
CA GLU A 134 14.12 -1.47 -18.36
C GLU A 134 14.45 -2.74 -17.56
N ALA A 135 15.67 -3.27 -17.65
CA ALA A 135 16.12 -4.42 -16.87
C ALA A 135 16.60 -4.04 -15.46
N PHE A 136 17.07 -2.80 -15.29
CA PHE A 136 17.63 -2.25 -14.06
C PHE A 136 16.85 -1.01 -13.60
N ASN A 137 15.57 -1.17 -13.25
CA ASN A 137 14.69 -0.05 -12.84
C ASN A 137 14.22 -0.10 -11.38
N PHE A 138 14.60 -1.12 -10.61
CA PHE A 138 14.14 -1.31 -9.23
C PHE A 138 15.24 -0.94 -8.23
N TYR A 139 15.19 0.30 -7.75
CA TYR A 139 16.12 0.83 -6.75
C TYR A 139 15.39 1.26 -5.48
N TYR A 140 16.06 1.13 -4.35
CA TYR A 140 15.62 1.71 -3.08
C TYR A 140 16.08 3.17 -3.03
N PRO A 141 15.15 4.15 -3.02
CA PRO A 141 15.52 5.57 -2.97
C PRO A 141 16.42 5.90 -1.77
N ASP A 142 16.18 5.25 -0.63
CA ASP A 142 16.97 5.44 0.59
C ASP A 142 18.45 5.08 0.39
N ASN A 143 18.73 4.02 -0.37
CA ASN A 143 20.11 3.64 -0.68
C ASN A 143 20.80 4.67 -1.58
N LEU A 144 20.08 5.22 -2.55
CA LEU A 144 20.60 6.26 -3.43
C LEU A 144 20.88 7.54 -2.65
N ALA A 145 19.96 7.95 -1.77
CA ALA A 145 20.14 9.10 -0.89
C ALA A 145 21.33 8.93 0.07
N LEU A 146 21.54 7.71 0.61
CA LEU A 146 22.73 7.39 1.40
C LEU A 146 24.02 7.50 0.58
N LEU A 147 24.02 7.00 -0.65
CA LEU A 147 25.15 7.10 -1.57
C LEU A 147 25.41 8.54 -2.02
N GLU A 148 24.39 9.40 -2.10
CA GLU A 148 24.51 10.86 -2.30
C GLU A 148 25.18 11.56 -1.13
N ARG A 149 24.77 11.20 0.09
CA ARG A 149 25.36 11.77 1.31
C ARG A 149 26.79 11.31 1.55
N ALA A 150 27.15 10.10 1.13
CA ALA A 150 28.49 9.53 1.29
C ALA A 150 29.55 10.10 0.33
N ARG A 151 29.19 11.06 -0.54
CA ARG A 151 30.11 11.67 -1.51
C ARG A 151 30.79 12.89 -0.90
N SER A 152 32.10 13.01 -1.07
CA SER A 152 32.74 14.33 -0.98
C SER A 152 32.28 15.20 -2.15
N HIS A 153 32.17 16.52 -1.92
CA HIS A 153 31.38 17.51 -2.68
C HIS A 153 31.62 17.68 -4.21
N ASP A 154 32.34 16.80 -4.91
CA ASP A 154 32.85 17.05 -6.28
C ASP A 154 32.58 15.93 -7.33
N CYS A 155 31.44 15.21 -7.28
CA CYS A 155 31.09 14.25 -8.34
C CYS A 155 29.65 14.40 -8.84
N SER A 156 29.51 14.87 -10.09
CA SER A 156 28.27 14.90 -10.86
C SER A 156 27.96 13.53 -11.47
N PHE A 157 26.67 13.20 -11.53
CA PHE A 157 26.13 12.10 -12.34
C PHE A 157 26.09 12.47 -13.84
#